data_AF-A0AAW1RWY4-F1
#
_entry.id   AF-A0AAW1RWY4-F1
#
_cell.length_a   1.000
_cell.length_b   1.000
_cell.length_c   1.000
_cell.angle_alpha   90.00
_cell.angle_beta   90.00
_cell.angle_gamma   90.00
#
_symmetry.space_group_name_H-M   'P 1'
#
loop_
_entity.id
_entity.type
_entity.pdbx_description
1 polymer ?
#
loop_
_entity_poly.entity_id
_entity_poly.type
_entity_poly.pdbx_seq_one_letter_code
_entity_poly.pdbx_strand_id
1 'polypeptide(L)'
;MKKARSAAKEAEKISTFFNIYRDTDSDSIGPEGVERLCADLGLDPADRRVLLLAWKMGAQRMGYFSRGEFESGARALKAADAKSLRRAALGLEDEVAAPAALLAFATFAFKFCLTEPRQKVVDRETAAQMLHIALPRTEPHLEPFTRFLLEQSEYKVLSLDQWVGFLRFTQEVAADCSNYDENTAWPLLLDNYVEWRRREDAGGGAPMEES
;
A
#
# COMPACT_ATOMS: atom_id res chain seq x y z
N MET A 1 -24.71 33.44 -1.36
CA MET A 1 -25.74 32.68 -2.13
C MET A 1 -25.16 31.85 -3.29
N LYS A 2 -24.43 32.42 -4.27
CA LYS A 2 -23.89 31.64 -5.42
C LYS A 2 -22.92 30.50 -5.03
N LYS A 3 -21.99 30.75 -4.10
CA LYS A 3 -21.00 29.76 -3.63
C LYS A 3 -21.65 28.56 -2.92
N ALA A 4 -22.66 28.82 -2.07
CA ALA A 4 -23.42 27.77 -1.39
C ALA A 4 -24.22 26.88 -2.38
N ARG A 5 -24.81 27.49 -3.42
CA ARG A 5 -25.52 26.76 -4.47
C ARG A 5 -24.59 25.89 -5.33
N SER A 6 -23.36 26.36 -5.57
CA SER A 6 -22.32 25.58 -6.26
C SER A 6 -21.89 24.37 -5.44
N ALA A 7 -21.61 24.56 -4.15
CA ALA A 7 -21.20 23.47 -3.25
C ALA A 7 -22.30 22.40 -3.10
N ALA A 8 -23.57 22.80 -3.02
CA ALA A 8 -24.69 21.85 -2.98
C ALA A 8 -24.77 21.00 -4.26
N LYS A 9 -24.58 21.61 -5.43
CA LYS A 9 -24.56 20.90 -6.71
C LYS A 9 -23.38 19.93 -6.83
N GLU A 10 -22.22 20.29 -6.29
CA GLU A 10 -21.06 19.38 -6.26
C GLU A 10 -21.28 18.20 -5.31
N ALA A 11 -21.85 18.45 -4.12
CA ALA A 11 -22.21 17.38 -3.18
C ALA A 11 -23.21 16.40 -3.80
N GLU A 12 -24.23 16.89 -4.51
CA GLU A 12 -25.21 16.07 -5.22
C GLU A 12 -24.58 15.19 -6.32
N LYS A 13 -23.63 15.75 -7.09
CA LYS A 13 -22.88 14.98 -8.09
C LYS A 13 -22.04 13.87 -7.47
N ILE A 14 -21.31 14.18 -6.40
CA ILE A 14 -20.48 13.19 -5.70
C ILE A 14 -21.35 12.09 -5.08
N SER A 15 -22.50 12.46 -4.51
CA SER A 15 -23.45 11.49 -3.97
C SER A 15 -24.02 10.57 -5.06
N THR A 16 -24.33 11.14 -6.23
CA THR A 16 -24.76 10.37 -7.40
C THR A 16 -23.66 9.43 -7.88
N PHE A 17 -22.42 9.90 -7.92
CA PHE A 17 -21.25 9.09 -8.29
C PHE A 17 -21.06 7.91 -7.33
N PHE A 18 -21.17 8.12 -6.02
CA PHE A 18 -21.15 7.05 -5.02
C PHE A 18 -22.26 6.00 -5.27
N ASN A 19 -23.48 6.47 -5.54
CA ASN A 19 -24.64 5.58 -5.73
C ASN A 19 -24.54 4.66 -6.95
N ILE A 20 -23.64 4.91 -7.91
CA ILE A 20 -23.38 4.01 -9.05
C ILE A 20 -22.74 2.69 -8.58
N TYR A 21 -21.89 2.77 -7.55
CA TYR A 21 -21.09 1.63 -7.07
C TYR A 21 -21.57 1.06 -5.74
N ARG A 22 -22.41 1.80 -5.01
CA ARG A 22 -23.00 1.39 -3.72
C ARG A 22 -23.71 0.03 -3.85
N ASP A 23 -23.59 -0.80 -2.83
CA ASP A 23 -24.33 -2.05 -2.74
C ASP A 23 -25.83 -1.79 -2.62
N THR A 24 -26.64 -2.77 -3.04
CA THR A 24 -28.10 -2.70 -2.91
C THR A 24 -28.54 -2.65 -1.45
N ASP A 25 -27.89 -3.43 -0.61
CA ASP A 25 -28.32 -3.73 0.76
C ASP A 25 -27.49 -2.99 1.83
N SER A 26 -26.54 -2.14 1.43
CA SER A 26 -25.67 -1.40 2.34
C SER A 26 -25.51 0.08 1.90
N ASP A 27 -25.13 0.98 2.82
CA ASP A 27 -24.69 2.35 2.47
C ASP A 27 -23.16 2.43 2.34
N SER A 28 -22.60 1.41 1.68
CA SER A 28 -21.19 1.31 1.35
C SER A 28 -21.01 0.75 -0.07
N ILE A 29 -19.84 0.98 -0.62
CA ILE A 29 -19.35 0.29 -1.81
C ILE A 29 -18.61 -0.94 -1.32
N GLY A 30 -19.10 -2.14 -1.65
CA GLY A 30 -18.46 -3.42 -1.38
C GLY A 30 -17.42 -3.82 -2.43
N PRO A 31 -16.85 -5.04 -2.33
CA PRO A 31 -15.77 -5.50 -3.20
C PRO A 31 -16.17 -5.45 -4.68
N GLU A 32 -17.37 -5.89 -5.02
CA GLU A 32 -17.89 -5.86 -6.40
C GLU A 32 -18.07 -4.42 -6.89
N GLY A 33 -18.46 -3.50 -6.00
CA GLY A 33 -18.54 -2.07 -6.30
C GLY A 33 -17.16 -1.44 -6.53
N VAL A 34 -16.17 -1.82 -5.71
CA VAL A 34 -14.77 -1.39 -5.86
C VAL A 34 -14.17 -1.92 -7.15
N GLU A 35 -14.41 -3.18 -7.51
CA GLU A 35 -13.96 -3.76 -8.78
C GLU A 35 -14.53 -3.01 -9.98
N ARG A 36 -15.85 -2.74 -9.98
CA ARG A 36 -16.48 -1.91 -11.03
C ARG A 36 -15.90 -0.50 -11.09
N LEU A 37 -15.65 0.12 -9.94
CA LEU A 37 -15.00 1.42 -9.89
C LEU A 37 -13.60 1.35 -10.51
N CYS A 38 -12.78 0.37 -10.14
CA CYS A 38 -11.43 0.18 -10.70
C CYS A 38 -11.48 -0.01 -12.22
N ALA A 39 -12.43 -0.82 -12.71
CA ALA A 39 -12.65 -1.03 -14.15
C ALA A 39 -12.99 0.29 -14.88
N ASP A 40 -13.87 1.12 -14.32
CA ASP A 40 -14.21 2.44 -14.89
C ASP A 40 -13.04 3.44 -14.85
N LEU A 41 -12.12 3.29 -13.89
CA LEU A 41 -10.86 4.05 -13.84
C LEU A 41 -9.81 3.50 -14.82
N GLY A 42 -10.02 2.30 -15.37
CA GLY A 42 -9.03 1.58 -16.17
C GLY A 42 -7.79 1.22 -15.35
N LEU A 43 -7.99 0.83 -14.10
CA LEU A 43 -6.96 0.41 -13.15
C LEU A 43 -7.22 -1.03 -12.71
N ASP A 44 -6.15 -1.79 -12.52
CA ASP A 44 -6.23 -3.08 -11.83
C ASP A 44 -6.53 -2.85 -10.34
N PRO A 45 -7.35 -3.66 -9.66
CA PRO A 45 -7.59 -3.52 -8.21
C PRO A 45 -6.32 -3.57 -7.35
N ALA A 46 -5.27 -4.27 -7.81
CA ALA A 46 -3.96 -4.31 -7.16
C ALA A 46 -3.01 -3.20 -7.64
N ASP A 47 -3.47 -2.26 -8.48
CA ASP A 47 -2.67 -1.12 -8.90
C ASP A 47 -2.39 -0.19 -7.71
N ARG A 48 -1.13 0.24 -7.57
CA ARG A 48 -0.69 1.19 -6.55
C ARG A 48 -1.56 2.44 -6.45
N ARG A 49 -2.07 2.94 -7.58
CA ARG A 49 -2.93 4.13 -7.62
C ARG A 49 -4.28 3.88 -6.93
N VAL A 50 -4.79 2.65 -6.94
CA VAL A 50 -5.99 2.26 -6.19
C VAL A 50 -5.71 2.30 -4.68
N LEU A 51 -4.55 1.79 -4.25
CA LEU A 51 -4.13 1.88 -2.84
C LEU A 51 -3.91 3.34 -2.40
N LEU A 52 -3.33 4.19 -3.26
CA LEU A 52 -3.20 5.63 -3.00
C LEU A 52 -4.56 6.32 -2.87
N LEU A 53 -5.52 5.97 -3.73
CA LEU A 53 -6.90 6.46 -3.59
C LEU A 53 -7.51 6.04 -2.25
N ALA A 54 -7.37 4.77 -1.85
CA ALA A 54 -7.84 4.27 -0.56
C ALA A 54 -7.22 5.07 0.62
N TRP A 55 -5.92 5.33 0.56
CA TRP A 55 -5.21 6.14 1.55
C TRP A 55 -5.75 7.58 1.62
N LYS A 56 -5.91 8.25 0.46
CA LYS A 56 -6.42 9.63 0.39
C LYS A 56 -7.89 9.76 0.80
N MET A 57 -8.68 8.71 0.58
CA MET A 57 -10.07 8.64 1.02
C MET A 57 -10.20 8.22 2.50
N GLY A 58 -9.10 7.84 3.16
CA GLY A 58 -9.10 7.42 4.55
C GLY A 58 -9.83 6.11 4.79
N ALA A 59 -9.83 5.20 3.80
CA ALA A 59 -10.55 3.94 3.84
C ALA A 59 -10.09 3.09 5.03
N GLN A 60 -11.04 2.63 5.85
CA GLN A 60 -10.74 1.83 7.03
C GLN A 60 -10.67 0.33 6.74
N ARG A 61 -11.29 -0.16 5.66
CA ARG A 61 -11.38 -1.59 5.34
C ARG A 61 -11.05 -1.86 3.88
N MET A 62 -10.16 -2.82 3.64
CA MET A 62 -9.79 -3.26 2.30
C MET A 62 -10.99 -3.80 1.51
N GLY A 63 -11.14 -3.32 0.28
CA GLY A 63 -12.26 -3.67 -0.60
C GLY A 63 -13.56 -2.92 -0.30
N TYR A 64 -13.55 -1.91 0.57
CA TYR A 64 -14.76 -1.16 0.91
C TYR A 64 -14.53 0.35 0.99
N PHE A 65 -15.60 1.09 0.66
CA PHE A 65 -15.73 2.50 1.02
C PHE A 65 -17.09 2.76 1.64
N SER A 66 -17.11 3.32 2.84
CA SER A 66 -18.31 3.96 3.37
C SER A 66 -18.63 5.22 2.57
N ARG A 67 -19.89 5.67 2.63
CA ARG A 67 -20.29 6.96 2.05
C ARG A 67 -19.43 8.12 2.55
N GLY A 68 -19.13 8.14 3.85
CA GLY A 68 -18.34 9.21 4.46
C GLY A 68 -16.93 9.30 3.89
N GLU A 69 -16.22 8.18 3.81
CA GLU A 69 -14.87 8.08 3.22
C GLU A 69 -14.89 8.51 1.75
N PHE A 70 -15.78 7.91 0.95
CA PHE A 70 -15.84 8.18 -0.48
C PHE A 70 -16.18 9.64 -0.77
N GLU A 71 -17.25 10.17 -0.18
CA GLU A 71 -17.68 11.54 -0.49
C GLU A 71 -16.68 12.58 0.04
N SER A 72 -16.09 12.35 1.22
CA SER A 72 -15.06 13.23 1.79
C SER A 72 -13.80 13.24 0.92
N GLY A 73 -13.31 12.06 0.56
CA GLY A 73 -12.13 11.92 -0.28
C GLY A 73 -12.35 12.44 -1.70
N ALA A 74 -13.50 12.16 -2.30
CA ALA A 74 -13.88 12.69 -3.62
C ALA A 74 -13.92 14.23 -3.62
N ARG A 75 -14.46 14.85 -2.56
CA ARG A 75 -14.41 16.31 -2.37
C ARG A 75 -12.96 16.83 -2.25
N ALA A 76 -12.14 16.18 -1.44
CA ALA A 76 -10.72 16.56 -1.26
C ALA A 76 -9.93 16.48 -2.57
N LEU A 77 -10.19 15.43 -3.36
CA LEU A 77 -9.59 15.19 -4.68
C LEU A 77 -10.22 16.02 -5.81
N LYS A 78 -11.30 16.78 -5.52
CA LYS A 78 -12.09 17.52 -6.51
C LYS A 78 -12.57 16.62 -7.66
N ALA A 79 -12.95 15.39 -7.32
CA ALA A 79 -13.43 14.38 -8.24
C ALA A 79 -14.93 14.15 -8.03
N ALA A 80 -15.72 14.24 -9.10
CA ALA A 80 -17.17 14.06 -9.05
C ALA A 80 -17.67 12.98 -10.02
N ASP A 81 -16.75 12.29 -10.69
CA ASP A 81 -17.00 11.19 -11.63
C ASP A 81 -15.72 10.35 -11.79
N ALA A 82 -15.82 9.18 -12.44
CA ALA A 82 -14.69 8.28 -12.65
C ALA A 82 -13.54 8.95 -13.42
N LYS A 83 -13.84 9.79 -14.42
CA LYS A 83 -12.81 10.48 -15.21
C LYS A 83 -11.98 11.44 -14.37
N SER A 84 -12.63 12.24 -13.53
CA SER A 84 -11.96 13.18 -12.63
C SER A 84 -11.22 12.47 -11.51
N LEU A 85 -11.75 11.36 -10.98
CA LEU A 85 -11.07 10.54 -9.98
C LEU A 85 -9.82 9.87 -10.55
N ARG A 86 -9.90 9.32 -11.77
CA ARG A 86 -8.74 8.75 -12.48
C ARG A 86 -7.63 9.77 -12.66
N ARG A 87 -7.98 10.99 -13.08
CA ARG A 87 -7.00 12.08 -13.22
C ARG A 87 -6.38 12.46 -11.88
N ALA A 88 -7.16 12.49 -10.80
CA ALA A 88 -6.63 12.74 -9.47
C ALA A 88 -5.64 11.65 -9.04
N ALA A 89 -5.98 10.37 -9.28
CA ALA A 89 -5.13 9.22 -8.96
C ALA A 89 -3.75 9.29 -9.61
N LEU A 90 -3.65 9.79 -10.85
CA LEU A 90 -2.36 9.97 -11.54
C LEU A 90 -1.41 10.95 -10.85
N GLY A 91 -1.96 11.94 -10.11
CA GLY A 91 -1.16 12.92 -9.39
C GLY A 91 -0.79 12.51 -7.96
N LEU A 92 -1.32 11.38 -7.45
CA LEU A 92 -1.07 10.96 -6.07
C LEU A 92 0.32 10.37 -5.87
N GLU A 93 0.98 9.90 -6.92
CA GLU A 93 2.37 9.41 -6.85
C GLU A 93 3.33 10.52 -6.39
N ASP A 94 3.12 11.75 -6.88
CA ASP A 94 3.94 12.90 -6.49
C ASP A 94 3.77 13.25 -5.00
N GLU A 95 2.59 12.98 -4.41
CA GLU A 95 2.35 13.24 -2.99
C GLU A 95 3.12 12.30 -2.07
N VAL A 96 3.48 11.11 -2.54
CA VAL A 96 4.24 10.10 -1.78
C VAL A 96 5.72 10.06 -2.15
N ALA A 97 6.21 11.04 -2.92
CA ALA A 97 7.63 11.14 -3.27
C ALA A 97 8.52 11.50 -2.06
N ALA A 98 7.98 12.21 -1.07
CA ALA A 98 8.71 12.56 0.14
C ALA A 98 8.83 11.36 1.10
N PRO A 99 10.00 11.11 1.73
CA PRO A 99 10.21 9.95 2.60
C PRO A 99 9.16 9.81 3.72
N ALA A 100 8.77 10.92 4.36
CA ALA A 100 7.77 10.91 5.41
C ALA A 100 6.36 10.55 4.89
N ALA A 101 6.01 10.99 3.68
CA ALA A 101 4.74 10.67 3.05
C ALA A 101 4.69 9.21 2.60
N LEU A 102 5.79 8.71 2.02
CA LEU A 102 5.94 7.28 1.68
C LEU A 102 5.81 6.40 2.93
N LEU A 103 6.46 6.78 4.03
CA LEU A 103 6.35 6.07 5.30
C LEU A 103 4.90 6.04 5.81
N ALA A 104 4.20 7.18 5.77
CA ALA A 104 2.80 7.25 6.20
C ALA A 104 1.89 6.39 5.31
N PHE A 105 2.08 6.44 3.98
CA PHE A 105 1.34 5.65 3.01
C PHE A 105 1.60 4.15 3.14
N ALA A 106 2.85 3.73 3.19
CA ALA A 106 3.20 2.32 3.33
C ALA A 106 2.81 1.77 4.72
N THR A 107 2.82 2.60 5.77
CA THR A 107 2.26 2.23 7.09
C THR A 107 0.75 2.03 7.01
N PHE A 108 0.03 2.87 6.26
CA PHE A 108 -1.38 2.68 5.98
C PHE A 108 -1.61 1.36 5.24
N ALA A 109 -0.82 1.07 4.21
CA ALA A 109 -0.90 -0.16 3.42
C ALA A 109 -0.85 -1.43 4.30
N PHE A 110 0.11 -1.50 5.23
CA PHE A 110 0.19 -2.61 6.19
C PHE A 110 -1.08 -2.74 7.02
N LYS A 111 -1.59 -1.63 7.58
CA LYS A 111 -2.81 -1.65 8.39
C LYS A 111 -4.04 -2.05 7.57
N PHE A 112 -4.05 -1.73 6.28
CA PHE A 112 -5.13 -2.09 5.37
C PHE A 112 -5.21 -3.60 5.14
N CYS A 113 -4.09 -4.32 5.26
CA CYS A 113 -4.06 -5.79 5.26
C CYS A 113 -4.64 -6.44 6.53
N LEU A 114 -4.83 -5.69 7.62
CA LEU A 114 -5.36 -6.22 8.88
C LEU A 114 -6.89 -6.25 8.82
N THR A 115 -7.46 -7.33 8.28
CA THR A 115 -8.91 -7.43 8.05
C THR A 115 -9.70 -7.86 9.28
N GLU A 116 -9.03 -8.43 10.30
CA GLU A 116 -9.68 -8.93 11.51
C GLU A 116 -9.40 -8.05 12.75
N PRO A 117 -10.39 -7.79 13.65
CA PRO A 117 -10.26 -6.83 14.76
C PRO A 117 -9.10 -7.05 15.74
N ARG A 118 -8.56 -8.28 15.84
CA ARG A 118 -7.47 -8.64 16.75
C ARG A 118 -6.16 -8.98 16.02
N GLN A 119 -6.17 -8.91 14.69
CA GLN A 119 -4.99 -9.17 13.88
C GLN A 119 -3.99 -8.04 14.04
N LYS A 120 -2.74 -8.40 14.34
CA LYS A 120 -1.62 -7.46 14.51
C LYS A 120 -0.47 -7.75 13.56
N VAL A 121 -0.62 -8.79 12.76
CA VAL A 121 0.41 -9.33 11.87
C VAL A 121 -0.22 -9.70 10.54
N VAL A 122 0.56 -9.62 9.47
CA VAL A 122 0.19 -10.00 8.11
C VAL A 122 1.03 -11.22 7.74
N ASP A 123 0.49 -12.19 7.01
CA ASP A 123 1.30 -13.31 6.54
C ASP A 123 2.37 -12.83 5.53
N ARG A 124 3.45 -13.59 5.38
CA ARG A 124 4.59 -13.19 4.54
C ARG A 124 4.23 -13.00 3.06
N GLU A 125 3.25 -13.74 2.53
CA GLU A 125 2.88 -13.67 1.12
C GLU A 125 2.08 -12.39 0.84
N THR A 126 1.10 -12.10 1.69
CA THR A 126 0.35 -10.84 1.64
C THR A 126 1.27 -9.64 1.88
N ALA A 127 2.21 -9.74 2.83
CA ALA A 127 3.15 -8.67 3.10
C ALA A 127 4.08 -8.41 1.90
N ALA A 128 4.61 -9.45 1.26
CA ALA A 128 5.43 -9.31 0.06
C ALA A 128 4.67 -8.65 -1.10
N GLN A 129 3.43 -9.11 -1.36
CA GLN A 129 2.57 -8.50 -2.38
C GLN A 129 2.28 -7.04 -2.07
N MET A 130 1.93 -6.72 -0.82
CA MET A 130 1.65 -5.35 -0.43
C MET A 130 2.89 -4.45 -0.53
N LEU A 131 4.10 -4.96 -0.26
CA LEU A 131 5.34 -4.18 -0.46
C LEU A 131 5.53 -3.79 -1.93
N HIS A 132 5.26 -4.69 -2.88
CA HIS A 132 5.35 -4.37 -4.32
C HIS A 132 4.34 -3.30 -4.77
N ILE A 133 3.21 -3.19 -4.08
CA ILE A 133 2.22 -2.14 -4.33
C ILE A 133 2.63 -0.84 -3.61
N ALA A 134 3.07 -0.96 -2.36
CA ALA A 134 3.31 0.16 -1.45
C ALA A 134 4.66 0.87 -1.65
N LEU A 135 5.64 0.25 -2.29
CA LEU A 135 6.95 0.85 -2.58
C LEU A 135 7.16 1.10 -4.08
N PRO A 136 7.99 2.10 -4.44
CA PRO A 136 8.41 2.30 -5.82
C PRO A 136 9.19 1.08 -6.34
N ARG A 137 8.97 0.69 -7.60
CA ARG A 137 9.73 -0.41 -8.23
C ARG A 137 11.23 -0.14 -8.35
N THR A 138 11.65 1.12 -8.20
CA THR A 138 13.05 1.53 -8.21
C THR A 138 13.74 1.31 -6.86
N GLU A 139 13.00 0.92 -5.81
CA GLU A 139 13.55 0.67 -4.48
C GLU A 139 14.48 -0.56 -4.51
N PRO A 140 15.80 -0.39 -4.27
CA PRO A 140 16.77 -1.47 -4.45
C PRO A 140 16.56 -2.68 -3.53
N HIS A 141 16.01 -2.48 -2.33
CA HIS A 141 15.77 -3.58 -1.40
C HIS A 141 14.46 -4.33 -1.62
N LEU A 142 13.55 -3.82 -2.46
CA LEU A 142 12.22 -4.39 -2.62
C LEU A 142 12.24 -5.85 -3.12
N GLU A 143 12.88 -6.10 -4.25
CA GLU A 143 12.93 -7.45 -4.84
C GLU A 143 13.74 -8.43 -3.97
N PRO A 144 14.95 -8.08 -3.45
CA PRO A 144 15.68 -9.00 -2.59
C PRO A 144 14.94 -9.30 -1.28
N PHE A 145 14.34 -8.31 -0.63
CA PHE A 145 13.65 -8.52 0.64
C PHE A 145 12.38 -9.36 0.49
N THR A 146 11.56 -9.08 -0.53
CA THR A 146 10.35 -9.88 -0.80
C THR A 146 10.71 -11.33 -1.15
N ARG A 147 11.77 -11.55 -1.94
CA ARG A 147 12.30 -12.91 -2.17
C ARG A 147 12.76 -13.58 -0.87
N PHE A 148 13.55 -12.89 -0.06
CA PHE A 148 13.96 -13.38 1.26
C PHE A 148 12.75 -13.81 2.09
N LEU A 149 11.71 -12.97 2.19
CA LEU A 149 10.49 -13.27 2.95
C LEU A 149 9.80 -14.56 2.49
N LEU A 150 9.82 -14.85 1.19
CA LEU A 150 9.16 -16.03 0.62
C LEU A 150 10.00 -17.31 0.74
N GLU A 151 11.33 -17.22 0.69
CA GLU A 151 12.25 -18.36 0.74
C GLU A 151 12.57 -18.86 2.15
N GLN A 152 12.65 -17.95 3.14
CA GLN A 152 12.89 -18.33 4.53
C GLN A 152 11.72 -19.13 5.11
N SER A 153 11.94 -19.88 6.19
CA SER A 153 10.88 -20.62 6.91
C SER A 153 10.64 -20.17 8.37
N GLU A 154 11.51 -19.31 8.89
CA GLU A 154 11.50 -18.85 10.28
C GLU A 154 10.35 -17.88 10.57
N TYR A 155 10.05 -16.95 9.66
CA TYR A 155 9.02 -15.93 9.82
C TYR A 155 7.84 -16.21 8.89
N LYS A 156 6.73 -16.66 9.47
CA LYS A 156 5.48 -16.88 8.72
C LYS A 156 4.63 -15.61 8.60
N VAL A 157 4.90 -14.62 9.44
CA VAL A 157 4.13 -13.39 9.56
C VAL A 157 5.06 -12.19 9.80
N LEU A 158 4.59 -11.01 9.40
CA LEU A 158 5.21 -9.70 9.64
C LEU A 158 4.35 -8.87 10.57
N SER A 159 4.99 -8.25 11.57
CA SER A 159 4.38 -7.24 12.44
C SER A 159 4.56 -5.83 11.88
N LEU A 160 3.80 -4.87 12.43
CA LEU A 160 3.94 -3.45 12.05
C LEU A 160 5.34 -2.92 12.34
N ASP A 161 5.97 -3.36 13.43
CA ASP A 161 7.32 -2.95 13.82
C ASP A 161 8.36 -3.40 12.78
N GLN A 162 8.28 -4.66 12.33
CA GLN A 162 9.14 -5.19 11.27
C GLN A 162 8.91 -4.49 9.94
N TRP A 163 7.65 -4.21 9.59
CA TRP A 163 7.30 -3.47 8.38
C TRP A 163 7.88 -2.05 8.39
N VAL A 164 7.64 -1.28 9.47
CA VAL A 164 8.18 0.08 9.62
C VAL A 164 9.70 0.06 9.70
N GLY A 165 10.28 -0.95 10.36
CA GLY A 165 11.71 -1.21 10.36
C GLY A 165 12.26 -1.36 8.95
N PHE A 166 11.60 -2.15 8.09
CA PHE A 166 12.00 -2.27 6.69
C PHE A 166 11.88 -0.95 5.93
N LEU A 167 10.80 -0.18 6.12
CA LEU A 167 10.66 1.15 5.49
C LEU A 167 11.74 2.15 5.91
N ARG A 168 12.25 2.05 7.15
CA ARG A 168 13.40 2.83 7.61
C ARG A 168 14.69 2.30 7.01
N PHE A 169 14.83 0.97 6.94
CA PHE A 169 15.98 0.30 6.34
C PHE A 169 16.21 0.76 4.89
N THR A 170 15.16 0.88 4.08
CA THR A 170 15.27 1.37 2.69
C THR A 170 15.77 2.81 2.58
N GLN A 171 15.74 3.59 3.66
CA GLN A 171 16.20 4.98 3.69
C GLN A 171 17.62 5.11 4.26
N GLU A 172 18.02 4.21 5.17
CA GLU A 172 19.25 4.32 5.95
C GLU A 172 20.35 3.37 5.49
N VAL A 173 20.00 2.27 4.84
CA VAL A 173 20.94 1.22 4.44
C VAL A 173 21.14 1.26 2.92
N ALA A 174 22.40 1.13 2.50
CA ALA A 174 22.78 1.07 1.10
C ALA A 174 22.31 -0.23 0.46
N ALA A 175 22.09 -0.22 -0.86
CA ALA A 175 21.56 -1.36 -1.62
C ALA A 175 22.36 -2.67 -1.46
N ASP A 176 23.67 -2.57 -1.21
CA ASP A 176 24.62 -3.67 -0.98
C ASP A 176 24.83 -3.98 0.51
N CYS A 177 24.08 -3.31 1.39
CA CYS A 177 24.17 -3.42 2.84
C CYS A 177 25.57 -3.12 3.41
N SER A 178 26.41 -2.34 2.69
CA SER A 178 27.80 -2.08 3.08
C SER A 178 27.93 -1.22 4.33
N ASN A 179 26.93 -0.36 4.60
CA ASN A 179 26.87 0.54 5.75
C ASN A 179 26.01 -0.01 6.89
N TYR A 180 25.59 -1.27 6.82
CA TYR A 180 24.77 -1.89 7.86
C TYR A 180 25.57 -2.17 9.14
N ASP A 181 25.04 -1.73 10.28
CA ASP A 181 25.60 -1.95 11.63
C ASP A 181 24.70 -2.87 12.45
N GLU A 182 25.17 -4.08 12.73
CA GLU A 182 24.48 -5.10 13.53
C GLU A 182 24.30 -4.70 15.02
N ASN A 183 24.98 -3.66 15.49
CA ASN A 183 24.82 -3.17 16.86
C ASN A 183 23.66 -2.19 17.01
N THR A 184 23.04 -1.77 15.90
CA THR A 184 21.84 -0.93 15.94
C THR A 184 20.59 -1.76 16.20
N ALA A 185 19.59 -1.17 16.85
CA ALA A 185 18.37 -1.87 17.28
C ALA A 185 17.40 -2.13 16.12
N TRP A 186 17.85 -2.83 15.07
CA TRP A 186 16.98 -3.34 14.02
C TRP A 186 16.18 -4.54 14.53
N PRO A 187 14.99 -4.80 13.96
CA PRO A 187 14.32 -6.07 14.14
C PRO A 187 15.19 -7.21 13.62
N LEU A 188 15.25 -8.33 14.35
CA LEU A 188 16.03 -9.53 13.98
C LEU A 188 15.76 -10.03 12.55
N LEU A 189 14.55 -9.80 12.04
CA LEU A 189 14.19 -10.09 10.65
C LEU A 189 15.13 -9.40 9.64
N LEU A 190 15.55 -8.16 9.93
CA LEU A 190 16.40 -7.37 9.07
C LEU A 190 17.88 -7.77 9.20
N ASP A 191 18.34 -8.16 10.40
CA ASP A 191 19.66 -8.78 10.57
C ASP A 191 19.75 -10.04 9.70
N ASN A 192 18.76 -10.93 9.79
CA ASN A 192 18.69 -12.16 9.00
C ASN A 192 18.62 -11.87 7.49
N TYR A 193 17.91 -10.81 7.08
CA TYR A 193 17.87 -10.38 5.68
C TYR A 193 19.25 -9.93 5.18
N VAL A 194 20.00 -9.15 5.97
CA VAL A 194 21.35 -8.70 5.60
C VAL A 194 22.30 -9.89 5.47
N GLU A 195 22.23 -10.85 6.39
CA GLU A 195 23.02 -12.09 6.27
C GLU A 195 22.68 -12.86 4.99
N TRP A 196 21.39 -13.06 4.70
CA TRP A 196 20.94 -13.72 3.48
C TRP A 196 21.41 -12.97 2.23
N ARG A 197 21.33 -11.64 2.22
CA ARG A 197 21.74 -10.80 1.10
C ARG A 197 23.24 -10.93 0.81
N ARG A 198 24.07 -10.90 1.85
CA ARG A 198 25.52 -11.09 1.72
C ARG A 198 25.90 -12.48 1.21
N ARG A 199 25.13 -13.52 1.57
CA ARG A 199 25.33 -14.88 1.06
C ARG A 199 24.97 -15.00 -0.42
N GLU A 200 23.87 -14.38 -0.85
CA GLU A 200 23.47 -14.33 -2.26
C GLU A 200 24.53 -13.63 -3.13
N ASP A 201 25.06 -12.50 -2.66
CA ASP A 201 26.08 -11.75 -3.40
C ASP A 201 27.43 -12.52 -3.46
N ALA A 202 27.76 -13.30 -2.42
CA ALA A 202 28.92 -14.19 -2.42
C ALA A 202 28.69 -15.52 -3.19
N GLY A 203 27.43 -15.95 -3.30
CA GLY A 203 26.99 -17.23 -3.84
C GLY A 203 26.59 -17.21 -5.32
N GLY A 204 26.62 -16.04 -5.98
CA GLY A 204 26.45 -15.88 -7.44
C GLY A 204 27.51 -16.59 -8.31
N GLY A 205 28.20 -17.60 -7.79
CA GLY A 205 29.27 -18.35 -8.43
C GLY A 205 29.50 -19.78 -7.93
N ALA A 206 28.54 -20.47 -7.27
CA ALA A 206 28.65 -21.92 -7.06
C ALA A 206 27.29 -22.62 -6.94
N PRO A 207 27.01 -23.66 -7.75
CA PRO A 207 25.83 -24.50 -7.55
C PRO A 207 26.02 -25.31 -6.26
N MET A 208 25.02 -25.33 -5.39
CA MET A 208 24.96 -26.26 -4.27
C MET A 208 24.90 -27.69 -4.84
N GLU A 209 25.98 -28.45 -4.66
CA GLU A 209 25.95 -29.90 -4.78
C GLU A 209 25.09 -30.45 -3.65
N GLU A 210 23.98 -31.09 -4.01
CA GLU A 210 23.20 -31.95 -3.12
C GLU A 210 24.08 -33.11 -2.62
N SER A 211 23.99 -33.39 -1.32
CA SER A 211 24.45 -34.64 -0.71
C SER A 211 23.27 -35.50 -0.31
#